data_AF-A0A9D4GL71-F1
#
_entry.id   AF-A0A9D4GL71-F1
#
_cell.length_a   1.000
_cell.length_b   1.000
_cell.length_c   1.000
_cell.angle_alpha   90.00
_cell.angle_beta   90.00
_cell.angle_gamma   90.00
#
_symmetry.space_group_name_H-M   'P 1'
#
loop_
_entity.id
_entity.type
_entity.pdbx_description
1 polymer ?
#
loop_
_entity_poly.entity_id
_entity_poly.type
_entity_poly.pdbx_seq_one_letter_code
_entity_poly.pdbx_strand_id
1 'polypeptide(L)'
;KAKERMDMDDNERAARMIQEQVERGMKAERNAHEAEYTELKRDNEEEKVTICLGTSKKTELPKPVPVENVFKGPSGKEDNSQGQKDSKKLSTGDKRKSALDEIMEHEEKMKEKKNRKDYWLHEGIVVKVISKKLGDKYYKKKGYVKSVQDVYGAIIKMIDSGDKIKVDQSHVETVLPATGKLVLIVNGAYRGDTAMLEEINEKKFNCSVKLSSGPLNGRLVENLAYEDVSKLYQAS
;
A
#
# COMPACT_ATOMS: atom_id res chain seq x y z
N LYS A 1 22.47 -5.74 27.59
CA LYS A 1 22.87 -4.58 28.42
C LYS A 1 23.64 -3.49 27.64
N ALA A 2 24.65 -3.79 26.82
CA ALA A 2 25.35 -2.75 26.03
C ALA A 2 24.54 -2.25 24.81
N LYS A 3 23.93 -3.16 24.05
CA LYS A 3 23.10 -2.83 22.88
C LYS A 3 21.86 -1.99 23.26
N GLU A 4 21.19 -2.38 24.33
CA GLU A 4 20.04 -1.67 24.91
C GLU A 4 20.37 -0.24 25.38
N ARG A 5 21.60 -0.02 25.91
CA ARG A 5 22.08 1.33 26.24
C ARG A 5 22.35 2.17 24.99
N MET A 6 22.83 1.54 23.92
CA MET A 6 23.12 2.19 22.64
C MET A 6 21.82 2.56 21.91
N ASP A 7 20.84 1.65 21.91
CA ASP A 7 19.50 1.89 21.36
C ASP A 7 18.74 2.98 22.16
N MET A 8 18.96 3.06 23.47
CA MET A 8 18.40 4.12 24.33
C MET A 8 19.02 5.49 24.03
N ASP A 9 20.31 5.55 23.71
CA ASP A 9 21.03 6.79 23.34
C ASP A 9 20.58 7.32 21.96
N ASP A 10 20.40 6.44 20.98
CA ASP A 10 19.89 6.79 19.65
C ASP A 10 18.44 7.27 19.71
N ASN A 11 17.60 6.62 20.52
CA ASN A 11 16.20 7.03 20.70
C ASN A 11 16.09 8.38 21.44
N GLU A 12 16.96 8.64 22.43
CA GLU A 12 16.99 9.94 23.13
C GLU A 12 17.46 11.07 22.18
N ARG A 13 18.45 10.80 21.32
CA ARG A 13 18.91 11.75 20.31
C ARG A 13 17.82 12.08 19.29
N ALA A 14 17.11 11.06 18.80
CA ALA A 14 16.00 11.24 17.87
C ALA A 14 14.84 12.03 18.52
N ALA A 15 14.50 11.72 19.77
CA ALA A 15 13.47 12.43 20.51
C ALA A 15 13.78 13.93 20.67
N ARG A 16 15.04 14.30 20.95
CA ARG A 16 15.44 15.71 21.04
C ARG A 16 15.30 16.45 19.71
N MET A 17 15.67 15.81 18.59
CA MET A 17 15.52 16.43 17.26
C MET A 17 14.06 16.63 16.88
N ILE A 18 13.19 15.67 17.21
CA ILE A 18 11.74 15.79 17.00
C ILE A 18 11.17 16.93 17.85
N GLN A 19 11.55 16.97 19.14
CA GLN A 19 11.07 18.01 20.05
C GLN A 19 11.54 19.41 19.64
N GLU A 20 12.75 19.55 19.12
CA GLU A 20 13.27 20.81 18.60
C GLU A 20 12.54 21.27 17.33
N GLN A 21 12.18 20.36 16.42
CA GLN A 21 11.35 20.68 15.25
C GLN A 21 9.93 21.09 15.66
N VAL A 22 9.33 20.41 16.64
CA VAL A 22 8.01 20.76 17.18
C VAL A 22 8.05 22.10 17.92
N GLU A 23 9.08 22.36 18.72
CA GLU A 23 9.24 23.64 19.43
C GLU A 23 9.44 24.78 18.43
N ARG A 24 10.24 24.58 17.39
CA ARG A 24 10.44 25.57 16.32
C ARG A 24 9.16 25.82 15.53
N GLY A 25 8.35 24.78 15.30
CA GLY A 25 7.00 24.89 14.74
C GLY A 25 6.04 25.67 15.63
N MET A 26 5.96 25.34 16.92
CA MET A 26 5.14 26.06 17.90
C MET A 26 5.60 27.50 18.12
N LYS A 27 6.90 27.81 18.01
CA LYS A 27 7.41 29.19 18.06
C LYS A 27 7.04 29.97 16.81
N ALA A 28 6.97 29.33 15.64
CA ALA A 28 6.43 29.93 14.43
C ALA A 28 4.91 30.15 14.55
N GLU A 29 4.19 29.25 15.22
CA GLU A 29 2.75 29.36 15.47
C GLU A 29 2.41 30.40 16.55
N ARG A 30 3.22 30.54 17.60
CA ARG A 30 3.07 31.60 18.62
C ARG A 30 3.38 33.02 18.12
N ASN A 31 4.05 33.16 16.98
CA ASN A 31 4.26 34.44 16.30
C ASN A 31 3.29 34.66 15.12
N ALA A 32 2.40 33.71 14.83
CA ALA A 32 1.25 33.95 13.99
C ALA A 32 0.16 34.55 14.87
N HIS A 33 0.00 35.87 14.77
CA HIS A 33 -1.18 36.58 15.25
C HIS A 33 -2.44 35.79 14.89
N GLU A 34 -3.33 35.60 15.87
CA GLU A 34 -4.66 35.04 15.71
C GLU A 34 -5.30 35.60 14.43
N ALA A 35 -5.52 34.74 13.43
CA ALA A 35 -6.18 35.14 12.20
C ALA A 35 -7.67 35.27 12.50
N GLU A 36 -8.10 36.46 12.94
CA GLU A 36 -9.51 36.83 12.93
C GLU A 36 -9.99 36.82 11.48
N TYR A 37 -10.82 35.82 11.15
CA TYR A 37 -11.52 35.77 9.87
C TYR A 37 -12.70 36.74 9.92
N THR A 38 -12.58 37.87 9.24
CA THR A 38 -13.72 38.75 8.95
C THR A 38 -14.46 38.28 7.70
N GLU A 39 -15.77 38.06 7.81
CA GLU A 39 -16.63 37.71 6.68
C GLU A 39 -16.67 38.82 5.61
N LEU A 40 -16.52 38.42 4.35
CA LEU A 40 -16.65 39.31 3.18
C LEU A 40 -18.13 39.68 2.98
N LYS A 41 -18.55 40.88 3.41
CA LYS A 41 -19.84 41.46 3.05
C LYS A 41 -19.77 42.08 1.66
N ARG A 42 -20.70 41.68 0.77
CA ARG A 42 -20.99 42.40 -0.48
C ARG A 42 -22.10 43.41 -0.17
N ASP A 43 -21.83 44.69 -0.35
CA ASP A 43 -22.85 45.74 -0.17
C ASP A 43 -23.76 45.91 -1.40
N ASN A 44 -23.54 45.17 -2.50
CA ASN A 44 -24.40 45.22 -3.69
C ASN A 44 -24.40 43.88 -4.46
N GLU A 45 -25.58 43.30 -4.71
CA GLU A 45 -25.75 41.96 -5.30
C GLU A 45 -25.69 41.92 -6.85
N GLU A 46 -25.56 43.07 -7.54
CA GLU A 46 -25.63 43.12 -9.01
C GLU A 46 -24.30 43.44 -9.72
N GLU A 47 -23.17 43.50 -9.01
CA GLU A 47 -21.87 43.76 -9.64
C GLU A 47 -21.20 42.48 -10.17
N LYS A 48 -21.05 42.39 -11.50
CA LYS A 48 -20.48 41.24 -12.20
C LYS A 48 -18.96 41.16 -12.03
N VAL A 49 -18.48 40.15 -11.31
CA VAL A 49 -17.04 39.88 -11.12
C VAL A 49 -16.39 39.50 -12.45
N THR A 50 -15.54 40.36 -13.01
CA THR A 50 -14.78 40.09 -14.23
C THR A 50 -13.35 39.68 -13.88
N ILE A 51 -13.01 38.40 -14.08
CA ILE A 51 -11.66 37.87 -13.85
C ILE A 51 -10.87 37.96 -15.16
N CYS A 52 -9.98 38.96 -15.28
CA CYS A 52 -9.10 39.11 -16.44
C CYS A 52 -7.81 38.29 -16.25
N LEU A 53 -7.76 37.08 -16.83
CA LEU A 53 -6.54 36.30 -16.96
C LEU A 53 -5.82 36.67 -18.27
N GLY A 54 -4.87 37.59 -18.20
CA GLY A 54 -4.07 38.02 -19.34
C GLY A 54 -2.99 37.00 -19.70
N THR A 55 -3.17 36.27 -20.80
CA THR A 55 -2.10 35.53 -21.50
C THR A 55 -1.30 36.48 -22.38
N SER A 56 -0.09 36.86 -21.98
CA SER A 56 0.86 37.60 -22.82
C SER A 56 1.98 36.69 -23.32
N LYS A 57 2.15 36.66 -24.65
CA LYS A 57 3.22 36.01 -25.41
C LYS A 57 4.56 36.73 -25.22
N LYS A 58 5.62 35.91 -25.26
CA LYS A 58 6.98 36.11 -25.80
C LYS A 58 7.75 37.39 -25.40
N THR A 59 8.83 37.19 -24.65
CA THR A 59 10.03 38.03 -24.72
C THR A 59 11.27 37.13 -24.69
N GLU A 60 12.32 37.60 -25.35
CA GLU A 60 13.39 36.84 -25.96
C GLU A 60 14.45 36.28 -24.99
N LEU A 61 15.17 35.26 -25.46
CA LEU A 61 16.28 34.60 -24.76
C LEU A 61 17.50 35.54 -24.62
N PRO A 62 18.15 35.58 -23.45
CA PRO A 62 19.59 35.71 -23.37
C PRO A 62 20.26 34.31 -23.34
N LYS A 63 21.34 34.19 -24.10
CA LYS A 63 22.18 32.99 -24.27
C LYS A 63 22.77 32.52 -22.93
N PRO A 64 22.80 31.21 -22.62
CA PRO A 64 23.52 30.72 -21.45
C PRO A 64 25.04 30.74 -21.70
N VAL A 65 25.75 31.48 -20.86
CA VAL A 65 27.21 31.34 -20.70
C VAL A 65 27.53 29.97 -20.08
N PRO A 66 28.61 29.28 -20.48
CA PRO A 66 28.98 28.00 -19.88
C PRO A 66 29.51 28.25 -18.46
N VAL A 67 28.80 27.75 -17.44
CA VAL A 67 29.35 27.63 -16.09
C VAL A 67 30.19 26.35 -16.04
N GLU A 68 31.49 26.52 -15.82
CA GLU A 68 32.45 25.44 -15.68
C GLU A 68 32.12 24.55 -14.48
N ASN A 69 32.27 23.24 -14.69
CA ASN A 69 32.17 22.22 -13.67
C ASN A 69 33.19 22.46 -12.53
N VAL A 70 32.68 22.87 -11.36
CA VAL A 70 33.40 22.89 -10.07
C VAL A 70 33.46 21.47 -9.48
N PHE A 71 33.88 20.50 -10.29
CA PHE A 71 34.29 19.17 -9.87
C PHE A 71 35.62 18.83 -10.57
N LYS A 72 36.63 19.68 -10.33
CA LYS A 72 38.04 19.36 -10.55
C LYS A 72 38.72 19.27 -9.19
N GLY A 73 38.68 18.07 -8.62
CA GLY A 73 39.65 17.69 -7.60
C GLY A 73 41.05 17.61 -8.22
N PRO A 74 42.12 17.98 -7.50
CA PRO A 74 43.46 18.05 -8.07
C PRO A 74 43.98 16.65 -8.41
N SER A 75 44.26 16.44 -9.68
CA SER A 75 45.12 15.38 -10.20
C SER A 75 46.55 15.57 -9.66
N GLY A 76 46.88 14.83 -8.60
CA GLY A 76 48.25 14.53 -8.19
C GLY A 76 48.73 13.26 -8.90
N LYS A 77 49.99 13.30 -9.33
CA LYS A 77 50.65 12.36 -10.22
C LYS A 77 50.86 10.97 -9.59
N GLU A 78 50.85 10.00 -10.51
CA GLU A 78 51.50 8.68 -10.53
C GLU A 78 52.45 8.32 -9.36
N ASP A 79 52.17 7.20 -8.71
CA ASP A 79 53.19 6.17 -8.51
C ASP A 79 52.55 4.76 -8.46
N ASN A 80 53.29 3.83 -9.02
CA ASN A 80 52.95 2.47 -9.39
C ASN A 80 53.37 1.50 -8.28
N SER A 81 52.43 0.76 -7.69
CA SER A 81 52.79 -0.49 -7.00
C SER A 81 51.64 -1.49 -7.01
N GLN A 82 51.98 -2.64 -7.58
CA GLN A 82 51.17 -3.85 -7.78
C GLN A 82 50.45 -4.33 -6.51
N GLY A 83 49.21 -4.75 -6.69
CA GLY A 83 48.45 -5.50 -5.69
C GLY A 83 47.29 -6.23 -6.34
N GLN A 84 47.50 -7.48 -6.74
CA GLN A 84 46.43 -8.42 -7.09
C GLN A 84 45.42 -8.50 -5.93
N LYS A 85 44.13 -8.35 -6.23
CA LYS A 85 43.06 -9.04 -5.51
C LYS A 85 41.77 -9.06 -6.31
N ASP A 86 41.32 -10.27 -6.57
CA ASP A 86 40.02 -10.72 -7.09
C ASP A 86 38.88 -9.69 -7.12
N SER A 87 38.55 -9.21 -8.32
CA SER A 87 37.23 -8.66 -8.60
C SER A 87 36.24 -9.80 -8.81
N LYS A 88 35.78 -10.38 -7.69
CA LYS A 88 34.60 -11.24 -7.65
C LYS A 88 33.38 -10.40 -8.00
N LYS A 89 32.81 -10.72 -9.16
CA LYS A 89 31.48 -10.36 -9.63
C LYS A 89 30.43 -10.73 -8.56
N LEU A 90 29.85 -9.72 -7.90
CA LEU A 90 28.63 -9.81 -7.09
C LEU A 90 27.79 -8.59 -7.50
N SER A 91 26.95 -8.70 -8.53
CA SER A 91 25.56 -9.13 -8.45
C SER A 91 24.70 -8.27 -7.52
N THR A 92 23.66 -7.72 -8.14
CA THR A 92 22.38 -7.32 -7.56
C THR A 92 22.33 -5.90 -7.00
N GLY A 93 21.62 -5.03 -7.72
CA GLY A 93 21.26 -3.71 -7.26
C GLY A 93 20.26 -3.80 -6.11
N ASP A 94 20.76 -3.80 -4.89
CA ASP A 94 19.99 -3.36 -3.74
C ASP A 94 19.80 -1.85 -3.87
N LYS A 95 18.68 -1.47 -4.48
CA LYS A 95 18.13 -0.12 -4.29
C LYS A 95 17.97 0.04 -2.79
N ARG A 96 18.76 0.92 -2.18
CA ARG A 96 18.54 1.34 -0.79
C ARG A 96 17.07 1.70 -0.69
N LYS A 97 16.32 1.03 0.20
CA LYS A 97 14.90 1.30 0.43
C LYS A 97 14.76 2.80 0.65
N SER A 98 13.88 3.44 -0.11
CA SER A 98 13.65 4.88 0.02
C SER A 98 13.05 5.16 1.39
N ALA A 99 13.29 6.33 1.98
CA ALA A 99 12.61 6.74 3.22
C ALA A 99 11.07 6.63 3.09
N LEU A 100 10.55 6.80 1.87
CA LEU A 100 9.14 6.57 1.56
C LEU A 100 8.73 5.08 1.65
N ASP A 101 9.59 4.16 1.20
CA ASP A 101 9.33 2.72 1.29
C ASP A 101 9.33 2.25 2.74
N GLU A 102 10.21 2.81 3.58
CA GLU A 102 10.26 2.49 5.01
C GLU A 102 9.03 2.98 5.77
N ILE A 103 8.58 4.21 5.50
CA ILE A 103 7.34 4.76 6.07
C ILE A 103 6.14 3.89 5.64
N MET A 104 6.11 3.49 4.37
CA MET A 104 5.03 2.67 3.81
C MET A 104 5.00 1.26 4.40
N GLU A 105 6.16 0.61 4.51
CA GLU A 105 6.28 -0.71 5.16
C GLU A 105 5.83 -0.65 6.62
N HIS A 106 6.13 0.44 7.32
CA HIS A 106 5.68 0.65 8.69
C HIS A 106 4.14 0.83 8.76
N GLU A 107 3.56 1.63 7.88
CA GLU A 107 2.10 1.81 7.79
C GLU A 107 1.40 0.48 7.48
N GLU A 108 1.92 -0.29 6.54
CA GLU A 108 1.41 -1.62 6.20
C GLU A 108 1.46 -2.58 7.37
N LYS A 109 2.56 -2.62 8.12
CA LYS A 109 2.65 -3.47 9.32
C LYS A 109 1.65 -3.06 10.40
N MET A 110 1.39 -1.76 10.54
CA MET A 110 0.37 -1.27 11.47
C MET A 110 -1.05 -1.62 10.99
N LYS A 111 -1.32 -1.47 9.70
CA LYS A 111 -2.59 -1.90 9.09
C LYS A 111 -2.78 -3.40 9.20
N GLU A 112 -1.75 -4.21 8.93
CA GLU A 112 -1.77 -5.66 9.07
C GLU A 112 -2.18 -6.04 10.48
N LYS A 113 -1.51 -5.52 11.52
CA LYS A 113 -1.84 -5.83 12.92
C LYS A 113 -3.25 -5.43 13.32
N LYS A 114 -3.77 -4.32 12.79
CA LYS A 114 -5.11 -3.81 13.11
C LYS A 114 -6.22 -4.57 12.36
N ASN A 115 -5.95 -4.92 11.11
CA ASN A 115 -6.92 -5.48 10.16
C ASN A 115 -6.87 -7.00 10.07
N ARG A 116 -5.84 -7.64 10.63
CA ARG A 116 -5.83 -9.09 10.85
C ARG A 116 -6.94 -9.43 11.82
N LYS A 117 -7.97 -10.11 11.32
CA LYS A 117 -9.07 -10.65 12.12
C LYS A 117 -9.17 -12.15 11.93
N ASP A 118 -9.84 -12.81 12.87
CA ASP A 118 -10.13 -14.24 12.80
C ASP A 118 -11.19 -14.59 11.75
N TYR A 119 -11.96 -13.59 11.33
CA TYR A 119 -12.98 -13.72 10.29
C TYR A 119 -12.48 -13.17 8.95
N TRP A 120 -12.78 -13.89 7.87
CA TRP A 120 -12.36 -13.53 6.51
C TRP A 120 -13.51 -13.60 5.49
N LEU A 121 -14.71 -14.01 5.88
CA LEU A 121 -15.84 -14.01 4.95
C LEU A 121 -16.20 -12.58 4.52
N HIS A 122 -16.37 -12.41 3.22
CA HIS A 122 -16.82 -11.18 2.59
C HIS A 122 -17.90 -11.47 1.56
N GLU A 123 -18.74 -10.49 1.27
CA GLU A 123 -19.77 -10.62 0.25
C GLU A 123 -19.16 -10.57 -1.16
N GLY A 124 -19.74 -11.32 -2.10
CA GLY A 124 -19.29 -11.30 -3.49
C GLY A 124 -18.00 -12.09 -3.77
N ILE A 125 -17.48 -12.88 -2.83
CA ILE A 125 -16.35 -13.80 -3.09
C ILE A 125 -16.86 -15.21 -3.45
N VAL A 126 -16.03 -15.96 -4.18
CA VAL A 126 -16.26 -17.38 -4.46
C VAL A 126 -15.53 -18.22 -3.41
N VAL A 127 -16.24 -19.19 -2.85
CA VAL A 127 -15.70 -20.13 -1.86
C VAL A 127 -15.97 -21.56 -2.28
N LYS A 128 -15.19 -22.49 -1.73
CA LYS A 128 -15.36 -23.92 -1.94
C LYS A 128 -15.77 -24.58 -0.64
N VAL A 129 -16.82 -25.38 -0.68
CA VAL A 129 -17.30 -26.09 0.50
C VAL A 129 -16.43 -27.31 0.75
N ILE A 130 -15.86 -27.41 1.95
CA ILE A 130 -14.98 -28.52 2.36
C ILE A 130 -15.64 -29.43 3.41
N SER A 131 -16.75 -29.03 4.01
CA SER A 131 -17.46 -29.85 5.00
C SER A 131 -18.49 -30.76 4.34
N LYS A 132 -18.45 -32.06 4.67
CA LYS A 132 -19.50 -33.02 4.28
C LYS A 132 -20.78 -32.88 5.10
N LYS A 133 -20.73 -32.18 6.24
CA LYS A 133 -21.88 -32.00 7.16
C LYS A 133 -23.05 -31.26 6.52
N LEU A 134 -22.77 -30.45 5.50
CA LEU A 134 -23.78 -29.69 4.76
C LEU A 134 -24.48 -30.55 3.68
N GLY A 135 -24.04 -31.80 3.51
CA GLY A 135 -24.53 -32.74 2.50
C GLY A 135 -23.46 -33.03 1.44
N ASP A 136 -23.33 -34.31 1.08
CA ASP A 136 -22.32 -34.76 0.12
C ASP A 136 -22.49 -34.12 -1.27
N LYS A 137 -23.70 -33.68 -1.61
CA LYS A 137 -23.98 -32.94 -2.86
C LYS A 137 -23.21 -31.60 -2.97
N TYR A 138 -22.84 -30.99 -1.86
CA TYR A 138 -22.13 -29.71 -1.83
C TYR A 138 -20.63 -29.86 -1.56
N TYR A 139 -20.18 -31.03 -1.13
CA TYR A 139 -18.78 -31.27 -0.83
C TYR A 139 -17.90 -31.05 -2.07
N LYS A 140 -16.83 -30.24 -1.91
CA LYS A 140 -15.91 -29.79 -2.98
C LYS A 140 -16.56 -28.98 -4.10
N LYS A 141 -17.80 -28.52 -3.92
CA LYS A 141 -18.48 -27.64 -4.87
C LYS A 141 -18.19 -26.18 -4.55
N LYS A 142 -18.26 -25.34 -5.59
CA LYS A 142 -18.02 -23.90 -5.49
C LYS A 142 -19.35 -23.16 -5.38
N GLY A 143 -19.37 -22.15 -4.53
CA GLY A 143 -20.48 -21.22 -4.37
C GLY A 143 -19.96 -19.80 -4.26
N TYR A 144 -20.81 -18.80 -4.45
CA TYR A 144 -20.47 -17.42 -4.15
C TYR A 144 -21.21 -16.95 -2.89
N VAL A 145 -20.56 -16.11 -2.09
CA VAL A 145 -21.13 -15.52 -0.89
C VAL A 145 -22.13 -14.44 -1.31
N LYS A 146 -23.41 -14.67 -1.02
CA LYS A 146 -24.47 -13.69 -1.29
C LYS A 146 -24.57 -12.67 -0.17
N SER A 147 -24.48 -13.10 1.08
CA SER A 147 -24.46 -12.21 2.24
C SER A 147 -23.77 -12.86 3.44
N VAL A 148 -23.07 -12.07 4.25
CA VAL A 148 -22.39 -12.53 5.48
C VAL A 148 -23.31 -12.30 6.68
N GLN A 149 -23.48 -13.33 7.52
CA GLN A 149 -24.28 -13.29 8.76
C GLN A 149 -23.37 -13.53 9.97
N ASP A 150 -23.60 -12.81 11.07
CA ASP A 150 -22.94 -13.09 12.34
C ASP A 150 -21.40 -13.08 12.27
N VAL A 151 -20.81 -12.38 11.28
CA VAL A 151 -19.37 -12.22 11.02
C VAL A 151 -18.65 -13.51 10.56
N TYR A 152 -19.02 -14.67 11.11
CA TYR A 152 -18.44 -15.99 10.82
C TYR A 152 -19.31 -16.86 9.92
N GLY A 153 -20.60 -16.52 9.78
CA GLY A 153 -21.54 -17.21 8.91
C GLY A 153 -21.71 -16.51 7.57
N ALA A 154 -22.13 -17.25 6.56
CA ALA A 154 -22.50 -16.70 5.27
C ALA A 154 -23.63 -17.49 4.63
N ILE A 155 -24.48 -16.80 3.88
CA ILE A 155 -25.37 -17.43 2.90
C ILE A 155 -24.62 -17.49 1.58
N ILE A 156 -24.32 -18.69 1.14
CA ILE A 156 -23.71 -18.93 -0.17
C ILE A 156 -24.77 -19.44 -1.15
N LYS A 157 -24.65 -19.03 -2.41
CA LYS A 157 -25.39 -19.64 -3.52
C LYS A 157 -24.44 -20.53 -4.32
N MET A 158 -24.78 -21.80 -4.47
CA MET A 158 -23.98 -22.76 -5.22
C MET A 158 -23.98 -22.39 -6.71
N ILE A 159 -22.81 -22.45 -7.34
CA ILE A 159 -22.68 -22.14 -8.78
C ILE A 159 -23.30 -23.25 -9.62
N ASP A 160 -23.11 -24.51 -9.22
CA ASP A 160 -23.57 -25.67 -9.98
C ASP A 160 -25.09 -25.91 -9.85
N SER A 161 -25.62 -25.94 -8.62
CA SER A 161 -27.04 -26.26 -8.36
C SER A 161 -27.95 -25.05 -8.21
N GLY A 162 -27.40 -23.85 -7.98
CA GLY A 162 -28.18 -22.65 -7.68
C GLY A 162 -28.79 -22.62 -6.27
N ASP A 163 -28.60 -23.66 -5.47
CA ASP A 163 -29.11 -23.75 -4.09
C ASP A 163 -28.49 -22.68 -3.20
N LYS A 164 -29.26 -22.22 -2.21
CA LYS A 164 -28.78 -21.31 -1.17
C LYS A 164 -28.60 -22.10 0.12
N ILE A 165 -27.41 -22.04 0.70
CA ILE A 165 -27.10 -22.72 1.97
C ILE A 165 -26.42 -21.75 2.94
N LYS A 166 -26.73 -21.88 4.23
CA LYS A 166 -26.01 -21.18 5.31
C LYS A 166 -24.79 -22.02 5.68
N VAL A 167 -23.63 -21.39 5.67
CA VAL A 167 -22.34 -22.00 5.99
C VAL A 167 -21.62 -21.17 7.02
N ASP A 168 -20.70 -21.81 7.73
CA ASP A 168 -19.76 -21.17 8.63
C ASP A 168 -18.39 -21.11 7.92
N GLN A 169 -17.55 -20.14 8.26
CA GLN A 169 -16.21 -20.01 7.69
C GLN A 169 -15.37 -21.28 7.81
N SER A 170 -15.54 -22.05 8.89
CA SER A 170 -14.82 -23.32 9.12
C SER A 170 -15.16 -24.42 8.12
N HIS A 171 -16.27 -24.29 7.40
CA HIS A 171 -16.77 -25.26 6.43
C HIS A 171 -16.44 -24.89 4.98
N VAL A 172 -15.77 -23.76 4.76
CA VAL A 172 -15.43 -23.25 3.44
C VAL A 172 -13.97 -22.83 3.33
N GLU A 173 -13.46 -22.82 2.10
CA GLU A 173 -12.09 -22.47 1.72
C GLU A 173 -12.14 -21.33 0.69
N THR A 174 -11.16 -20.43 0.73
CA THR A 174 -10.95 -19.41 -0.31
C THR A 174 -10.59 -20.08 -1.64
N VAL A 175 -11.03 -19.49 -2.75
CA VAL A 175 -10.74 -20.06 -4.08
C VAL A 175 -9.91 -19.07 -4.85
N LEU A 176 -8.70 -19.45 -5.25
CA LEU A 176 -7.91 -18.65 -6.17
C LEU A 176 -8.36 -18.86 -7.62
N PRO A 177 -8.58 -17.78 -8.40
CA PRO A 177 -8.81 -17.90 -9.83
C PRO A 177 -7.50 -18.15 -10.59
N ALA A 178 -7.59 -18.26 -11.92
CA ALA A 178 -6.41 -18.15 -12.77
C ALA A 178 -5.79 -16.74 -12.68
N THR A 179 -4.51 -16.63 -13.05
CA THR A 179 -3.83 -15.34 -13.17
C THR A 179 -4.54 -14.42 -14.17
N GLY A 180 -4.42 -13.11 -13.97
CA GLY A 180 -5.12 -12.07 -14.71
C GLY A 180 -6.60 -11.90 -14.36
N LYS A 181 -7.11 -12.54 -13.29
CA LYS A 181 -8.49 -12.39 -12.82
C LYS A 181 -8.58 -11.56 -11.55
N LEU A 182 -9.75 -10.95 -11.33
CA LEU A 182 -10.03 -10.18 -10.13
C LEU A 182 -10.24 -11.06 -8.91
N VAL A 183 -9.66 -10.62 -7.81
CA VAL A 183 -9.72 -11.21 -6.47
C VAL A 183 -10.05 -10.13 -5.46
N LEU A 184 -10.58 -10.54 -4.32
CA LEU A 184 -10.76 -9.69 -3.14
C LEU A 184 -9.75 -10.12 -2.08
N ILE A 185 -9.07 -9.15 -1.48
CA ILE A 185 -8.23 -9.39 -0.32
C ILE A 185 -9.14 -9.42 0.90
N VAL A 186 -9.26 -10.58 1.51
CA VAL A 186 -10.22 -10.83 2.59
C VAL A 186 -9.65 -10.54 3.99
N ASN A 187 -8.32 -10.50 4.12
CA ASN A 187 -7.63 -10.24 5.39
C ASN A 187 -6.29 -9.50 5.19
N GLY A 188 -5.71 -9.04 6.29
CA GLY A 188 -4.43 -8.34 6.31
C GLY A 188 -4.52 -6.84 6.02
N ALA A 189 -3.39 -6.22 5.68
CA ALA A 189 -3.24 -4.76 5.55
C ALA A 189 -4.19 -4.16 4.50
N TYR A 190 -4.43 -4.91 3.42
CA TYR A 190 -5.23 -4.53 2.26
C TYR A 190 -6.64 -5.13 2.30
N ARG A 191 -7.12 -5.52 3.48
CA ARG A 191 -8.45 -6.11 3.66
C ARG A 191 -9.55 -5.23 3.06
N GLY A 192 -10.37 -5.82 2.20
CA GLY A 192 -11.47 -5.16 1.50
C GLY A 192 -11.09 -4.59 0.14
N ASP A 193 -9.80 -4.54 -0.19
CA ASP A 193 -9.36 -4.08 -1.51
C ASP A 193 -9.51 -5.17 -2.57
N THR A 194 -9.88 -4.73 -3.77
CA THR A 194 -9.88 -5.55 -4.97
C THR A 194 -8.52 -5.50 -5.65
N ALA A 195 -8.09 -6.64 -6.17
CA ALA A 195 -6.82 -6.79 -6.83
C ALA A 195 -6.91 -7.74 -8.02
N MET A 196 -5.91 -7.70 -8.90
CA MET A 196 -5.73 -8.66 -9.99
C MET A 196 -4.64 -9.66 -9.59
N LEU A 197 -4.94 -10.95 -9.72
CA LEU A 197 -3.96 -12.00 -9.42
C LEU A 197 -2.89 -12.06 -10.51
N GLU A 198 -1.62 -11.86 -10.17
CA GLU A 198 -0.50 -11.86 -11.13
C GLU A 198 0.21 -13.22 -11.13
N GLU A 199 0.61 -13.70 -9.95
CA GLU A 199 1.42 -14.92 -9.80
C GLU A 199 0.94 -15.76 -8.60
N ILE A 200 1.07 -17.08 -8.72
CA ILE A 200 0.72 -18.06 -7.70
C ILE A 200 1.96 -18.92 -7.43
N ASN A 201 2.39 -19.00 -6.17
CA ASN A 201 3.54 -19.80 -5.75
C ASN A 201 3.10 -20.95 -4.84
N GLU A 202 2.90 -22.12 -5.45
CA GLU A 202 2.44 -23.32 -4.75
C GLU A 202 3.44 -23.85 -3.71
N LYS A 203 4.74 -23.58 -3.87
CA LYS A 203 5.77 -24.07 -2.92
C LYS A 203 5.70 -23.33 -1.59
N LYS A 204 5.34 -22.05 -1.62
CA LYS A 204 5.26 -21.18 -0.44
C LYS A 204 3.83 -20.90 0.01
N PHE A 205 2.83 -21.45 -0.69
CA PHE A 205 1.40 -21.20 -0.45
C PHE A 205 1.07 -19.70 -0.42
N ASN A 206 1.69 -18.93 -1.32
CA ASN A 206 1.51 -17.49 -1.40
C ASN A 206 1.30 -17.02 -2.85
N CYS A 207 0.69 -15.85 -3.00
CA CYS A 207 0.41 -15.24 -4.28
C CYS A 207 0.84 -13.77 -4.31
N SER A 208 1.03 -13.27 -5.53
CA SER A 208 1.29 -11.87 -5.80
C SER A 208 0.08 -11.28 -6.52
N VAL A 209 -0.41 -10.15 -6.02
CA VAL A 209 -1.57 -9.46 -6.58
C VAL A 209 -1.25 -8.01 -6.84
N LYS A 210 -1.85 -7.44 -7.88
CA LYS A 210 -1.77 -6.03 -8.19
C LYS A 210 -3.05 -5.35 -7.73
N LEU A 211 -2.95 -4.41 -6.79
CA LEU A 211 -4.11 -3.68 -6.28
C LEU A 211 -4.81 -2.93 -7.42
N SER A 212 -6.13 -3.05 -7.48
CA SER A 212 -7.00 -2.35 -8.45
C SER A 212 -7.84 -1.27 -7.79
N SER A 213 -7.94 -1.26 -6.46
CA SER A 213 -8.66 -0.26 -5.66
C SER A 213 -7.79 0.28 -4.52
N GLY A 214 -8.29 1.33 -3.86
CA GLY A 214 -7.67 1.93 -2.69
C GLY A 214 -6.61 3.00 -3.02
N PRO A 215 -6.02 3.63 -1.99
CA PRO A 215 -4.99 4.68 -2.16
C PRO A 215 -3.72 4.18 -2.86
N LEU A 216 -3.47 2.87 -2.82
CA LEU A 216 -2.29 2.20 -3.36
C LEU A 216 -2.60 1.46 -4.67
N ASN A 217 -3.59 1.92 -5.43
CA ASN A 217 -3.97 1.33 -6.71
C ASN A 217 -2.75 1.23 -7.66
N GLY A 218 -2.63 0.10 -8.35
CA GLY A 218 -1.54 -0.22 -9.28
C GLY A 218 -0.31 -0.83 -8.63
N ARG A 219 -0.23 -0.87 -7.29
CA ARG A 219 0.89 -1.47 -6.57
C ARG A 219 0.86 -3.00 -6.64
N LEU A 220 2.04 -3.59 -6.80
CA LEU A 220 2.26 -5.03 -6.65
C LEU A 220 2.48 -5.36 -5.17
N VAL A 221 1.64 -6.23 -4.63
CA VAL A 221 1.76 -6.79 -3.28
C VAL A 221 2.14 -8.26 -3.44
N GLU A 222 3.32 -8.61 -2.95
CA GLU A 222 3.87 -9.96 -3.03
C GLU A 222 3.70 -10.69 -1.69
N ASN A 223 3.79 -12.02 -1.72
CA ASN A 223 3.76 -12.89 -0.54
C ASN A 223 2.44 -12.87 0.26
N LEU A 224 1.29 -12.65 -0.38
CA LEU A 224 -0.01 -12.81 0.27
C LEU A 224 -0.35 -14.28 0.43
N ALA A 225 -0.85 -14.69 1.60
CA ALA A 225 -1.28 -16.06 1.82
C ALA A 225 -2.56 -16.37 1.02
N TYR A 226 -2.75 -17.63 0.62
CA TYR A 226 -3.97 -18.06 -0.09
C TYR A 226 -5.24 -17.87 0.74
N GLU A 227 -5.14 -17.92 2.07
CA GLU A 227 -6.25 -17.70 2.99
C GLU A 227 -6.71 -16.23 3.01
N ASP A 228 -5.83 -15.31 2.60
CA ASP A 228 -6.09 -13.88 2.64
C ASP A 228 -6.62 -13.33 1.31
N VAL A 229 -6.76 -14.19 0.29
CA VAL A 229 -7.18 -13.81 -1.06
C VAL A 229 -8.22 -14.79 -1.58
N SER A 230 -9.33 -14.29 -2.10
CA SER A 230 -10.36 -15.12 -2.74
C SER A 230 -10.85 -14.52 -4.05
N LYS A 231 -11.26 -15.39 -4.99
CA LYS A 231 -11.82 -15.00 -6.28
C LYS A 231 -13.04 -14.12 -6.08
N LEU A 232 -13.07 -12.98 -6.77
CA LEU A 232 -14.25 -12.13 -6.82
C LEU A 232 -15.28 -12.74 -7.79
N TYR A 233 -16.53 -12.84 -7.34
CA TYR A 233 -17.63 -13.29 -8.19
C TYR A 233 -18.05 -12.17 -9.14
N GLN A 234 -18.01 -12.46 -10.43
CA GLN A 234 -18.54 -11.59 -11.47
C GLN A 234 -19.79 -12.28 -12.02
N ALA A 235 -20.95 -11.62 -11.91
CA ALA A 235 -22.14 -12.07 -12.60
C ALA A 235 -21.85 -12.01 -14.11
N SER A 236 -21.88 -13.17 -14.76
CA SER A 236 -21.85 -13.27 -16.22
C SER A 236 -23.24 -13.10 -16.80
#